data_AF-A0A9E2R6D1-F1
#
_entry.id   AF-A0A9E2R6D1-F1
#
_cell.length_a   1.000
_cell.length_b   1.000
_cell.length_c   1.000
_cell.angle_alpha   90.00
_cell.angle_beta   90.00
_cell.angle_gamma   90.00
#
_symmetry.space_group_name_H-M   'P 1'
#
loop_
_entity.id
_entity.type
_entity.pdbx_description
1 polymer ?
#
loop_
_entity_poly.entity_id
_entity_poly.type
_entity_poly.pdbx_seq_one_letter_code
_entity_poly.pdbx_strand_id
1 'polypeptide(L)' 'MPTILIAGYKFRFYSSDLNEPPHVHVIRAERVAKIWLNSLEVESNRGYSNAQLNKVLKLIEENQTKLL' A
#
# COMPACT_ATOMS: atom_id res chain seq x y z
N MET A 1 13.85 6.21 -3.52
CA MET A 1 12.69 5.58 -2.87
C MET A 1 12.59 4.14 -3.35
N PRO A 2 12.63 3.15 -2.44
CA PRO A 2 12.40 1.75 -2.81
C PRO A 2 10.97 1.61 -3.33
N THR A 3 10.82 1.02 -4.52
CA THR A 3 9.51 0.60 -5.05
C THR A 3 9.52 -0.92 -5.05
N ILE A 4 8.64 -1.53 -4.26
CA ILE A 4 8.51 -2.99 -4.20
C ILE A 4 7.38 -3.39 -5.15
N LEU A 5 7.61 -4.38 -6.01
CA LEU A 5 6.59 -4.88 -6.92
C LEU A 5 6.14 -6.27 -6.47
N ILE A 6 4.87 -6.39 -6.06
CA ILE A 6 4.29 -7.65 -5.58
C ILE A 6 3.01 -7.89 -6.37
N ALA A 7 2.89 -9.05 -7.02
CA ALA A 7 1.71 -9.46 -7.79
C ALA A 7 1.21 -8.40 -8.81
N GLY A 8 2.13 -7.59 -9.37
CA GLY A 8 1.82 -6.51 -10.33
C GLY A 8 1.34 -5.20 -9.70
N TYR A 9 1.38 -5.07 -8.38
CA TYR A 9 1.15 -3.83 -7.65
C TYR A 9 2.49 -3.20 -7.26
N LYS A 10 2.61 -1.88 -7.44
CA LYS A 10 3.80 -1.11 -7.05
C LYS A 10 3.56 -0.48 -5.69
N PHE A 11 4.29 -0.95 -4.68
CA PHE A 11 4.30 -0.43 -3.32
C PHE A 11 5.39 0.64 -3.23
N ARG A 12 5.00 1.88 -2.92
CA ARG A 12 5.90 3.01 -2.73
C ARG A 12 5.86 3.51 -1.29
N PHE A 13 7.05 3.74 -0.75
CA PHE A 13 7.25 4.34 0.56
C PHE A 13 7.74 5.77 0.38
N TYR A 14 7.02 6.74 0.94
CA TYR A 14 7.45 8.12 0.99
C TYR A 14 8.18 8.36 2.31
N SER A 15 9.49 8.50 2.26
CA SER A 15 10.35 8.73 3.44
C SER A 15 10.28 10.17 3.98
N SER A 16 9.41 11.03 3.45
CA SER A 16 9.33 12.45 3.83
C SER A 16 8.41 12.71 5.02
N ASP A 17 7.68 11.69 5.49
CA ASP A 17 6.78 11.81 6.62
C ASP A 17 7.48 11.51 7.94
N LEU A 18 8.19 12.53 8.43
CA LEU A 18 8.72 12.70 9.80
C LEU A 18 7.81 12.17 10.93
N ASN A 19 6.49 12.35 10.76
CA ASN A 19 5.50 12.19 11.84
C ASN A 19 4.26 11.38 11.44
N GLU A 20 4.17 10.85 10.21
CA GLU A 20 3.03 9.98 9.87
C GLU A 20 3.31 8.52 10.25
N PRO A 21 2.28 7.76 10.62
CA PRO A 21 2.41 6.33 10.81
C PRO A 21 2.98 5.64 9.54
N PRO A 22 3.57 4.44 9.69
CA PRO A 22 4.04 3.65 8.55
C PRO A 22 2.91 3.42 7.54
N HIS A 23 3.09 3.90 6.31
CA HIS A 23 2.09 3.78 5.24
C HIS A 23 2.73 3.47 3.89
N VAL A 24 1.92 2.92 2.99
CA VAL A 24 2.36 2.53 1.66
C VAL A 24 1.37 2.98 0.59
N HIS A 25 1.91 3.47 -0.52
CA HIS A 25 1.12 3.81 -1.70
C HIS A 25 1.14 2.63 -2.67
N VAL A 26 -0.04 2.08 -2.93
CA VAL A 26 -0.23 0.94 -3.83
C VAL A 26 -0.73 1.43 -5.18
N ILE A 27 0.16 1.39 -6.17
CA ILE A 27 -0.07 1.92 -7.50
C ILE A 27 -0.18 0.76 -8.50
N ARG A 28 -1.24 0.76 -9.31
CA ARG A 28 -1.46 -0.22 -10.37
C ARG A 28 -2.14 0.42 -11.56
N ALA A 29 -1.43 0.51 -12.68
CA ALA A 29 -1.86 1.28 -13.86
C ALA A 29 -2.24 2.72 -13.44
N GLU A 30 -3.48 3.14 -13.68
CA GLU A 30 -4.00 4.47 -13.33
C GLU A 30 -4.66 4.53 -11.93
N ARG A 31 -4.53 3.45 -11.14
CA ARG A 31 -5.15 3.33 -9.82
C ARG A 31 -4.13 3.52 -8.71
N VAL A 32 -4.53 4.23 -7.66
CA VAL A 32 -3.67 4.55 -6.51
C VAL A 32 -4.46 4.39 -5.22
N ALA A 33 -3.89 3.73 -4.23
CA ALA A 33 -4.43 3.65 -2.88
C ALA A 33 -3.34 3.97 -1.86
N LYS A 34 -3.67 4.69 -0.79
CA LYS A 34 -2.83 4.88 0.39
C LYS A 34 -3.37 4.00 1.50
N ILE A 35 -2.50 3.20 2.09
CA ILE A 35 -2.84 2.19 3.10
C ILE A 35 -1.89 2.32 4.28
N TRP A 36 -2.44 2.35 5.49
CA TRP A 36 -1.69 2.33 6.74
C TRP A 36 -1.19 0.91 7.02
N LEU A 37 0.09 0.73 7.28
CA LEU A 37 0.67 -0.59 7.57
C LEU A 37 0.36 -1.06 9.00
N ASN A 38 0.16 -0.12 9.95
CA ASN A 38 -0.17 -0.45 11.34
C ASN A 38 -1.61 -0.96 11.48
N SER A 39 -2.58 -0.24 10.92
CA SER A 39 -4.01 -0.60 11.04
C SER A 39 -4.53 -1.43 9.87
N LEU A 40 -3.75 -1.56 8.78
CA LEU A 40 -4.21 -2.14 7.50
C LEU A 40 -5.47 -1.46 6.97
N GLU A 41 -5.60 -0.15 7.23
CA GLU A 41 -6.74 0.66 6.81
C GLU A 41 -6.42 1.44 5.54
N VAL A 42 -7.39 1.53 4.64
CA VAL A 42 -7.28 2.29 3.39
C VAL A 42 -7.64 3.74 3.67
N GLU A 43 -6.64 4.62 3.69
CA GLU A 43 -6.86 6.06 3.92
C GLU A 43 -7.45 6.73 2.68
N SER A 44 -6.90 6.40 1.51
CA SER A 44 -7.30 6.98 0.24
C SER A 44 -7.37 5.91 -0.82
N ASN A 45 -8.43 5.92 -1.61
CA ASN A 45 -8.60 5.01 -2.74
C ASN A 45 -9.04 5.77 -3.99
N ARG A 46 -8.23 5.68 -5.05
CA ARG A 46 -8.52 6.22 -6.36
C ARG A 46 -8.54 5.09 -7.38
N GLY A 47 -9.75 4.61 -7.66
CA GLY A 47 -10.04 3.67 -8.75
C GLY A 47 -9.91 2.18 -8.41
N TYR A 48 -9.60 1.79 -7.17
CA TYR A 48 -9.74 0.39 -6.76
C TYR A 48 -11.16 0.08 -6.29
N SER A 49 -11.63 -1.14 -6.56
CA SER A 49 -12.85 -1.67 -5.95
C SER A 49 -12.55 -2.28 -4.58
N ASN A 50 -13.56 -2.43 -3.71
CA ASN A 50 -13.41 -3.07 -2.40
C ASN A 50 -12.76 -4.47 -2.48
N ALA A 51 -13.13 -5.27 -3.49
CA ALA A 51 -12.52 -6.59 -3.71
C ALA A 51 -11.02 -6.50 -4.06
N GLN A 52 -10.59 -5.45 -4.75
CA GLN A 52 -9.17 -5.23 -5.07
C GLN A 52 -8.41 -4.72 -3.85
N LEU A 53 -9.00 -3.82 -3.06
CA LEU A 53 -8.42 -3.38 -1.79
C LEU A 53 -8.22 -4.55 -0.85
N ASN A 54 -9.21 -5.42 -0.67
CA ASN A 54 -9.07 -6.64 0.15
C ASN A 54 -7.93 -7.55 -0.32
N LYS A 55 -7.71 -7.67 -1.64
CA LYS A 55 -6.56 -8.41 -2.17
C LYS A 55 -5.24 -7.74 -1.82
N VAL A 56 -5.17 -6.41 -1.92
CA VAL A 56 -3.99 -5.64 -1.58
C VAL A 56 -3.68 -5.73 -0.09
N LEU A 57 -4.70 -5.63 0.78
CA LEU A 57 -4.55 -5.78 2.23
C LEU A 57 -3.97 -7.14 2.60
N LYS A 58 -4.49 -8.22 2.00
CA LYS A 58 -3.92 -9.56 2.16
C LYS A 58 -2.46 -9.63 1.70
N LEU A 59 -2.14 -9.05 0.54
CA LEU A 59 -0.75 -9.01 0.07
C LEU A 59 0.17 -8.25 1.01
N ILE A 60 -0.31 -7.16 1.63
CA ILE A 60 0.44 -6.41 2.63
C ILE A 60 0.65 -7.23 3.89
N GLU A 61 -0.39 -7.91 4.39
CA GLU A 61 -0.32 -8.80 5.55
C GLU A 61 0.65 -9.97 5.30
N GLU A 62 0.57 -10.63 4.14
CA GLU A 62 1.46 -11.73 3.76
C GLU A 62 2.92 -11.28 3.56
N ASN A 63 3.15 -10.01 3.20
CA ASN A 63 4.48 -9.46 2.97
C ASN A 63 4.87 -8.43 4.03
N GLN A 64 4.24 -8.43 5.21
CA GLN A 64 4.47 -7.38 6.19
C GLN A 64 5.94 -7.32 6.63
N THR A 65 6.60 -8.47 6.74
CA THR A 65 8.04 -8.60 7.05
C THR A 65 8.96 -7.97 5.98
N LYS A 66 8.48 -7.75 4.76
CA LYS A 66 9.22 -7.07 3.68
C LYS A 66 8.87 -5.59 3.54
N LEU A 67 7.74 -5.18 4.13
CA LEU A 67 7.18 -3.83 4.02
C LEU A 67 7.42 -2.99 5.30
N LEU A 68 7.68 -3.64 6.44
CA LEU A 68 8.18 -3.08 7.71
C LEU A 68 9.71 -3.19 7.76
#